data_AF-A0A9Q1JSE1-F1
#
_entry.id   AF-A0A9Q1JSE1-F1
#
_cell.length_a   1.000
_cell.length_b   1.000
_cell.length_c   1.000
_cell.angle_alpha   90.00
_cell.angle_beta   90.00
_cell.angle_gamma   90.00
#
_symmetry.space_group_name_H-M   'P 1'
#
loop_
_entity.id
_entity.type
_entity.pdbx_description
1 polymer ?
#
loop_
_entity_poly.entity_id
_entity_poly.type
_entity_poly.pdbx_seq_one_letter_code
_entity_poly.pdbx_strand_id
1 'polypeptide(L)'
;METVMPEMDKETMLLSRVAVNHLFLSQFEAFRAIILTLRRRNPNLALSILQTIVANGGNFENVVYSSSCSSPALLTWLSSLELFQFDDGTSIWSSSITPEDIRLRVEFLLYIQMVSSRAVESVNGGEERESGEKDLKGLVRVLDGVMEVGLRRLKEDLIVREEREDEGGEGRVVKEEELEGLRRVFLGNADVIDVLCENIQRQIGGDLEPDDDSGLAITLRREERAGAVSSEEDQRLLKSIQKHVQIVHLDEMKQCLNKDDIDGVISHIRYLNLDYGVAEAEYRVVFQEFLKKVLSGKEGLGDAWHATRAKLLNIYREAMSSNCVHVVEMVQCYVS
;
A
#
# COMPACT_ATOMS: atom_id res chain seq x y z
N MET A 1 10.35 -20.38 -45.88
CA MET A 1 11.51 -20.54 -44.99
C MET A 1 10.93 -20.59 -43.59
N GLU A 2 10.56 -21.79 -43.14
CA GLU A 2 10.03 -22.00 -41.79
C GLU A 2 11.14 -21.63 -40.79
N THR A 3 10.90 -20.60 -40.00
CA THR A 3 11.67 -20.36 -38.78
C THR A 3 11.37 -21.50 -37.82
N VAL A 4 12.21 -22.54 -37.87
CA VAL A 4 12.26 -23.60 -36.87
C VAL A 4 12.47 -22.91 -35.53
N MET A 5 11.44 -22.90 -34.68
CA MET A 5 11.59 -22.54 -33.28
C MET A 5 12.66 -23.48 -32.70
N PRO A 6 13.69 -22.96 -32.00
CA PRO A 6 14.73 -23.81 -31.45
C PRO A 6 14.06 -24.84 -30.52
N GLU A 7 14.26 -26.12 -30.83
CA GLU A 7 13.71 -27.22 -30.05
C GLU A 7 14.23 -27.11 -28.61
N MET A 8 13.31 -26.95 -27.67
CA MET A 8 13.66 -26.76 -26.26
C MET A 8 14.39 -28.00 -25.75
N ASP A 9 15.56 -27.82 -25.15
CA ASP A 9 16.34 -28.90 -24.55
C ASP A 9 15.47 -29.69 -23.55
N LYS A 10 15.60 -31.03 -23.57
CA LYS A 10 14.83 -31.95 -22.72
C LYS A 10 14.97 -31.63 -21.23
N GLU A 11 16.15 -31.21 -20.80
CA GLU A 11 16.40 -30.84 -19.40
C GLU A 11 15.68 -29.55 -19.04
N THR A 12 15.68 -28.55 -19.93
CA THR A 12 14.89 -27.32 -19.79
C THR A 12 13.38 -27.64 -19.72
N MET A 13 12.88 -28.54 -20.56
CA MET A 13 11.48 -28.99 -20.52
C MET A 13 11.12 -29.66 -19.19
N LEU A 14 12.01 -30.51 -18.66
CA LEU A 14 11.82 -31.14 -17.35
C LEU A 14 11.81 -30.10 -16.23
N LEU A 15 12.77 -29.17 -16.22
CA LEU A 15 12.83 -28.09 -15.23
C LEU A 15 11.55 -27.24 -15.25
N SER A 16 11.05 -26.87 -16.43
CA SER A 16 9.78 -26.12 -16.56
C SER A 16 8.60 -26.88 -15.96
N ARG A 17 8.48 -28.19 -16.22
CA ARG A 17 7.40 -29.02 -15.65
C ARG A 17 7.49 -29.11 -14.13
N VAL A 18 8.70 -29.26 -13.59
CA VAL A 18 8.91 -29.32 -12.14
C VAL A 18 8.65 -27.95 -11.49
N ALA A 19 9.03 -26.85 -12.16
CA ALA A 19 8.72 -25.50 -11.71
C ALA A 19 7.20 -25.28 -11.58
N VAL A 20 6.42 -25.67 -12.60
CA VAL A 20 4.96 -25.58 -12.57
C VAL A 20 4.36 -26.39 -11.41
N ASN A 21 4.88 -27.59 -11.13
CA ASN A 21 4.40 -28.38 -9.99
C ASN A 21 4.63 -27.69 -8.64
N HIS A 22 5.81 -27.10 -8.42
CA HIS A 22 6.09 -26.39 -7.17
C HIS A 22 5.35 -25.04 -7.08
N LEU A 23 5.10 -24.39 -8.21
CA LEU A 23 4.25 -23.19 -8.28
C LEU A 23 2.79 -23.54 -7.93
N PHE A 24 2.26 -24.63 -8.51
CA PHE A 24 0.92 -25.15 -8.21
C PHE A 24 0.72 -25.42 -6.71
N LEU A 25 1.74 -25.93 -6.01
CA LEU A 25 1.71 -26.18 -4.57
C LEU A 25 2.16 -24.98 -3.72
N SER A 26 2.48 -23.85 -4.34
CA SER A 26 3.02 -22.66 -3.67
C SER A 26 4.24 -22.97 -2.77
N GLN A 27 5.10 -23.91 -3.20
CA GLN A 27 6.34 -24.28 -2.53
C GLN A 27 7.46 -23.37 -3.02
N PHE A 28 7.42 -22.12 -2.57
CA PHE A 28 8.22 -21.04 -3.17
C PHE A 28 9.73 -21.34 -3.19
N GLU A 29 10.32 -21.87 -2.12
CA GLU A 29 11.78 -22.14 -2.11
C GLU A 29 12.20 -23.24 -3.11
N ALA A 30 11.36 -24.27 -3.29
CA ALA A 30 11.60 -25.31 -4.29
C ALA A 30 11.45 -24.75 -5.71
N PHE A 31 10.40 -23.96 -5.94
CA PHE A 31 10.21 -23.23 -7.19
C PHE A 31 11.40 -22.29 -7.49
N ARG A 32 11.83 -21.50 -6.51
CA ARG A 32 12.97 -20.58 -6.60
C ARG A 32 14.26 -21.28 -6.98
N ALA A 33 14.57 -22.44 -6.39
CA ALA A 33 15.75 -23.22 -6.74
C ALA A 33 15.75 -23.64 -8.22
N ILE A 34 14.57 -23.99 -8.76
CA ILE A 34 14.40 -24.34 -10.17
C ILE A 34 14.55 -23.11 -11.05
N ILE A 35 13.97 -21.98 -10.67
CA ILE A 35 14.13 -20.70 -11.39
C ILE A 35 15.59 -20.26 -11.46
N LEU A 36 16.35 -20.38 -10.36
CA LEU A 36 17.79 -20.08 -10.36
C LEU A 36 18.58 -21.01 -11.28
N THR A 37 18.16 -22.27 -11.39
CA THR A 37 18.75 -23.24 -12.32
C THR A 37 18.39 -22.91 -13.77
N LEU A 38 17.12 -22.57 -14.04
CA LEU A 38 16.63 -22.11 -15.34
C LEU A 38 17.32 -20.82 -15.76
N ARG A 39 17.57 -19.86 -14.85
CA ARG A 39 18.27 -18.59 -15.14
C ARG A 39 19.64 -18.84 -15.79
N ARG A 40 20.38 -19.86 -15.34
CA ARG A 40 21.69 -20.22 -15.90
C ARG A 40 21.62 -20.90 -17.26
N ARG A 41 20.53 -21.62 -17.55
CA ARG A 41 20.37 -22.44 -18.77
C ARG A 41 19.60 -21.75 -19.88
N ASN A 42 18.50 -21.13 -19.50
CA ASN A 42 17.59 -20.38 -20.36
C ASN A 42 17.08 -19.14 -19.60
N PRO A 43 17.88 -18.06 -19.55
CA PRO A 43 17.52 -16.85 -18.82
C PRO A 43 16.22 -16.21 -19.33
N ASN A 44 15.96 -16.28 -20.64
CA ASN A 44 14.73 -15.73 -21.24
C ASN A 44 13.48 -16.44 -20.71
N LEU A 45 13.53 -17.76 -20.57
CA LEU A 45 12.41 -18.52 -20.02
C LEU A 45 12.21 -18.25 -18.53
N ALA A 46 13.28 -18.23 -17.75
CA ALA A 46 13.20 -17.88 -16.33
C ALA A 46 12.64 -16.47 -16.10
N LEU A 47 13.07 -15.52 -16.93
CA LEU A 47 12.57 -14.15 -16.94
C LEU A 47 11.08 -14.10 -17.27
N SER A 48 10.66 -14.76 -18.37
CA SER A 48 9.26 -14.81 -18.79
C SER A 48 8.37 -15.40 -17.71
N ILE A 49 8.78 -16.48 -17.05
CA ILE A 49 8.01 -17.10 -15.96
C ILE A 49 7.80 -16.10 -14.82
N LEU A 50 8.86 -15.42 -14.37
CA LEU A 50 8.77 -14.45 -13.28
C LEU A 50 7.93 -13.22 -13.68
N GLN A 51 8.11 -12.70 -14.90
CA GLN A 51 7.30 -11.60 -15.42
C GLN A 51 5.81 -11.96 -15.46
N THR A 52 5.46 -13.16 -15.95
CA THR A 52 4.06 -13.63 -15.97
C THR A 52 3.49 -13.74 -14.56
N ILE A 53 4.25 -14.25 -13.59
CA ILE A 53 3.79 -14.33 -12.19
C ILE A 53 3.56 -12.93 -11.62
N VAL A 54 4.50 -12.00 -11.80
CA VAL A 54 4.38 -10.64 -11.27
C VAL A 54 3.23 -9.88 -11.96
N ALA A 55 3.10 -10.00 -13.29
CA ALA A 55 2.05 -9.32 -14.05
C ALA A 55 0.63 -9.78 -13.72
N ASN A 56 0.48 -11.05 -13.31
CA ASN A 56 -0.80 -11.59 -12.85
C ASN A 56 -1.02 -11.39 -11.34
N GLY A 57 -0.13 -10.69 -10.63
CA GLY A 57 -0.25 -10.51 -9.19
C GLY A 57 -0.26 -11.85 -8.45
N GLY A 58 0.45 -12.84 -8.99
CA GLY A 58 0.46 -14.21 -8.50
C GLY A 58 -0.89 -14.91 -8.59
N ASN A 59 -1.92 -14.29 -9.15
CA ASN A 59 -3.28 -14.82 -9.18
C ASN A 59 -3.44 -15.82 -10.31
N PHE A 60 -3.39 -17.11 -9.96
CA PHE A 60 -3.59 -18.22 -10.89
C PHE A 60 -4.69 -19.13 -10.35
N GLU A 61 -5.68 -19.45 -11.18
CA GLU A 61 -6.87 -20.23 -10.79
C GLU A 61 -6.55 -21.58 -10.13
N ASN A 62 -5.45 -22.20 -10.55
CA ASN A 62 -5.11 -23.56 -10.14
C ASN A 62 -4.09 -23.62 -9.00
N VAL A 63 -3.61 -22.49 -8.48
CA VAL A 63 -2.57 -22.50 -7.44
C VAL A 63 -3.18 -22.75 -6.06
N VAL A 64 -2.65 -23.78 -5.37
CA VAL A 64 -2.97 -24.10 -3.99
C VAL A 64 -1.96 -23.38 -3.09
N TYR A 65 -2.40 -22.31 -2.43
CA TYR A 65 -1.57 -21.56 -1.49
C TYR A 65 -1.27 -22.38 -0.24
N SER A 66 -0.01 -22.33 0.19
CA SER A 66 0.52 -23.13 1.30
C SER A 66 1.00 -22.24 2.43
N SER A 67 1.44 -22.83 3.56
CA SER A 67 2.03 -22.04 4.65
C SER A 67 3.33 -21.32 4.26
N SER A 68 4.08 -21.83 3.27
CA SER A 68 5.30 -21.17 2.77
C SER A 68 5.01 -19.99 1.83
N CYS A 69 3.84 -19.95 1.22
CA CYS A 69 3.38 -18.85 0.40
C CYS A 69 1.85 -18.84 0.42
N SER A 70 1.30 -18.04 1.33
CA SER A 70 -0.10 -18.11 1.76
C SER A 70 -1.06 -17.26 0.94
N SER A 71 -0.55 -16.43 0.02
CA SER A 71 -1.38 -15.55 -0.79
C SER A 71 -0.77 -15.24 -2.16
N PRO A 72 -1.60 -14.85 -3.15
CA PRO A 72 -1.13 -14.39 -4.45
C PRO A 72 -0.18 -13.18 -4.35
N ALA A 73 -0.49 -12.21 -3.48
CA ALA A 73 0.34 -11.03 -3.30
C ALA A 73 1.73 -11.38 -2.73
N LEU A 74 1.82 -12.37 -1.83
CA LEU A 74 3.11 -12.85 -1.33
C LEU A 74 3.90 -13.57 -2.42
N LEU A 75 3.24 -14.38 -3.26
CA LEU A 75 3.89 -15.00 -4.42
C LEU A 75 4.46 -13.95 -5.38
N THR A 76 3.71 -12.88 -5.62
CA THR A 76 4.13 -11.72 -6.43
C THR A 76 5.36 -11.06 -5.86
N TRP A 77 5.35 -10.76 -4.56
CA TRP A 77 6.46 -10.16 -3.85
C TRP A 77 7.73 -11.01 -3.91
N LEU A 78 7.61 -12.29 -3.56
CA LEU A 78 8.76 -13.19 -3.58
C LEU A 78 9.31 -13.39 -5.00
N SER A 79 8.44 -13.43 -6.01
CA SER A 79 8.85 -13.53 -7.41
C SER A 79 9.49 -12.23 -7.93
N SER A 80 9.03 -11.06 -7.47
CA SER A 80 9.63 -9.78 -7.86
C SER A 80 11.05 -9.62 -7.31
N LEU A 81 11.32 -10.10 -6.09
CA LEU A 81 12.68 -10.14 -5.53
C LEU A 81 13.67 -10.94 -6.38
N GLU A 82 13.19 -12.02 -7.02
CA GLU A 82 13.99 -12.79 -7.97
C GLU A 82 14.08 -12.16 -9.35
N LEU A 83 13.05 -11.43 -9.76
CA LEU A 83 13.04 -10.66 -11.01
C LEU A 83 14.07 -9.52 -10.97
N PHE A 84 14.19 -8.82 -9.83
CA PHE A 84 15.14 -7.72 -9.65
C PHE A 84 16.62 -8.13 -9.66
N GLN A 85 16.91 -9.44 -9.60
CA GLN A 85 18.28 -9.97 -9.68
C GLN A 85 18.75 -10.25 -11.12
N PHE A 86 17.93 -9.97 -12.13
CA PHE A 86 18.38 -10.07 -13.53
C PHE A 86 19.19 -8.82 -13.91
N ASP A 87 20.40 -9.02 -14.43
CA ASP A 87 21.38 -7.95 -14.71
C ASP A 87 20.93 -6.98 -15.83
N ASP A 88 19.98 -7.37 -16.69
CA ASP A 88 19.45 -6.58 -17.81
C ASP A 88 18.20 -5.74 -17.43
N GLY A 89 18.26 -5.02 -16.31
CA GLY A 89 17.11 -4.28 -15.74
C GLY A 89 16.34 -3.41 -16.75
N THR A 90 17.02 -2.80 -17.73
CA THR A 90 16.39 -1.86 -18.67
C THR A 90 15.55 -2.52 -19.78
N SER A 91 15.68 -3.82 -20.05
CA SER A 91 14.85 -4.51 -21.06
C SER A 91 13.64 -5.27 -20.48
N ILE A 92 13.54 -5.34 -19.16
CA ILE A 92 12.51 -6.10 -18.43
C ILE A 92 11.25 -5.24 -18.20
N TRP A 93 11.44 -3.92 -18.09
CA TRP A 93 10.42 -2.94 -17.73
C TRP A 93 10.22 -1.92 -18.84
N SER A 94 9.07 -1.26 -18.86
CA SER A 94 8.88 -0.14 -19.78
C SER A 94 9.99 0.90 -19.54
N SER A 95 10.48 1.56 -20.59
CA SER A 95 11.70 2.39 -20.57
C SER A 95 11.66 3.58 -19.61
N SER A 96 10.51 3.87 -19.00
CA SER A 96 10.28 4.95 -18.05
C SER A 96 10.21 4.52 -16.58
N ILE A 97 10.29 3.23 -16.28
CA ILE A 97 10.00 2.67 -14.95
C ILE A 97 11.27 2.18 -14.26
N THR A 98 11.40 2.52 -12.99
CA THR A 98 12.49 2.04 -12.14
C THR A 98 12.08 0.77 -11.39
N PRO A 99 13.03 -0.11 -11.00
CA PRO A 99 12.70 -1.29 -10.19
C PRO A 99 12.06 -0.93 -8.85
N GLU A 100 12.35 0.26 -8.31
CA GLU A 100 11.69 0.77 -7.11
C GLU A 100 10.20 1.05 -7.34
N ASP A 101 9.80 1.55 -8.51
CA ASP A 101 8.39 1.80 -8.81
C ASP A 101 7.59 0.48 -8.85
N ILE A 102 8.16 -0.57 -9.44
CA ILE A 102 7.56 -1.93 -9.44
C ILE A 102 7.51 -2.47 -8.02
N ARG A 103 8.59 -2.32 -7.26
CA ARG A 103 8.65 -2.73 -5.86
C ARG A 103 7.50 -2.10 -5.07
N LEU A 104 7.30 -0.79 -5.20
CA LEU A 104 6.22 -0.06 -4.53
C LEU A 104 4.84 -0.61 -4.93
N ARG A 105 4.62 -0.92 -6.22
CA ARG A 105 3.35 -1.52 -6.69
C ARG A 105 3.12 -2.92 -6.14
N VAL A 106 4.16 -3.74 -6.03
CA VAL A 106 4.02 -5.09 -5.46
C VAL A 106 3.81 -5.03 -3.94
N GLU A 107 4.51 -4.14 -3.23
CA GLU A 107 4.27 -3.88 -1.79
C GLU A 107 2.84 -3.39 -1.54
N PHE A 108 2.31 -2.52 -2.40
CA PHE A 108 0.92 -2.09 -2.34
C PHE A 108 -0.05 -3.28 -2.34
N LEU A 109 0.11 -4.23 -3.29
CA LEU A 109 -0.72 -5.45 -3.35
C LEU A 109 -0.59 -6.26 -2.04
N LEU A 110 0.63 -6.37 -1.52
CA LEU A 110 0.88 -7.10 -0.27
C LEU A 110 0.15 -6.46 0.92
N TYR A 111 0.22 -5.13 1.07
CA TYR A 111 -0.46 -4.42 2.15
C TYR A 111 -1.98 -4.54 2.06
N ILE A 112 -2.56 -4.39 0.87
CA ILE A 112 -4.02 -4.58 0.68
C ILE A 112 -4.42 -6.01 1.01
N GLN A 113 -3.65 -7.02 0.58
CA GLN A 113 -3.93 -8.41 0.88
C GLN A 113 -3.88 -8.67 2.40
N MET A 114 -2.89 -8.11 3.10
CA MET A 114 -2.78 -8.22 4.56
C MET A 114 -3.99 -7.61 5.26
N VAL A 115 -4.43 -6.42 4.83
CA VAL A 115 -5.61 -5.75 5.37
C VAL A 115 -6.88 -6.57 5.10
N SER A 116 -7.06 -7.11 3.88
CA SER A 116 -8.18 -7.98 3.54
C SER A 116 -8.23 -9.23 4.41
N SER A 117 -7.10 -9.92 4.59
CA SER A 117 -7.03 -11.12 5.43
C SER A 117 -7.39 -10.82 6.88
N ARG A 118 -6.83 -9.75 7.47
CA ARG A 118 -7.14 -9.32 8.85
C ARG A 118 -8.60 -8.88 9.00
N ALA A 119 -9.17 -8.19 8.00
CA ALA A 119 -10.57 -7.77 8.01
C ALA A 119 -11.53 -8.98 8.01
N VAL A 120 -11.24 -10.01 7.19
CA VAL A 120 -12.04 -11.24 7.15
C VAL A 120 -11.95 -12.01 8.48
N GLU A 121 -10.75 -12.13 9.05
CA GLU A 121 -10.55 -12.76 10.36
C GLU A 121 -11.29 -12.03 11.49
N SER A 122 -11.24 -10.70 11.49
CA SER A 122 -11.91 -9.87 12.50
C SER A 122 -13.42 -10.03 12.48
N VAL A 123 -14.05 -10.20 11.31
CA VAL A 123 -15.51 -10.39 11.23
C VAL A 123 -15.91 -11.82 11.61
N ASN A 124 -15.13 -12.81 11.22
CA ASN A 124 -15.40 -14.21 11.56
C ASN A 124 -15.27 -14.52 13.07
N GLY A 125 -14.49 -13.71 13.80
CA GLY A 125 -14.34 -13.78 15.25
C GLY A 125 -15.42 -13.08 16.08
N GLY A 126 -16.33 -12.31 15.45
CA GLY A 126 -17.40 -11.57 16.13
C GLY A 126 -18.72 -12.35 16.27
N GLU A 127 -19.44 -12.13 17.38
CA GLU A 127 -20.70 -12.84 17.71
C GLU A 127 -21.94 -12.38 16.90
N GLU A 128 -21.84 -11.36 16.03
CA GLU A 128 -22.96 -10.79 15.25
C GLU A 128 -22.95 -11.25 13.78
N ARG A 129 -23.39 -12.50 13.53
CA ARG A 129 -23.20 -13.18 12.23
C ARG A 129 -24.11 -12.76 11.07
N GLU A 130 -25.37 -12.36 11.31
CA GLU A 130 -26.32 -12.16 10.19
C GLU A 130 -26.34 -10.74 9.60
N SER A 131 -26.07 -9.71 10.41
CA SER A 131 -25.92 -8.33 9.92
C SER A 131 -24.52 -8.05 9.40
N GLY A 132 -23.50 -8.70 9.98
CA GLY A 132 -22.09 -8.52 9.62
C GLY A 132 -21.69 -9.11 8.27
N GLU A 133 -22.40 -10.11 7.76
CA GLU A 133 -22.05 -10.80 6.51
C GLU A 133 -22.25 -9.92 5.26
N LYS A 134 -23.33 -9.12 5.23
CA LYS A 134 -23.57 -8.15 4.14
C LYS A 134 -22.54 -7.03 4.16
N ASP A 135 -22.21 -6.55 5.35
CA ASP A 135 -21.19 -5.51 5.55
C ASP A 135 -19.81 -6.04 5.14
N LEU A 136 -19.44 -7.26 5.55
CA LEU A 136 -18.18 -7.91 5.17
C LEU A 136 -18.06 -8.09 3.66
N LYS A 137 -19.10 -8.58 2.99
CA LYS A 137 -19.10 -8.71 1.53
C LYS A 137 -18.90 -7.37 0.84
N GLY A 138 -19.48 -6.30 1.39
CA GLY A 138 -19.24 -4.93 0.94
C GLY A 138 -17.77 -4.52 1.10
N LEU A 139 -17.19 -4.71 2.29
CA LEU A 139 -15.79 -4.37 2.59
C LEU A 139 -14.80 -5.12 1.69
N VAL A 140 -14.95 -6.45 1.60
CA VAL A 140 -14.11 -7.30 0.76
C VAL A 140 -14.21 -6.88 -0.69
N ARG A 141 -15.43 -6.63 -1.18
CA ARG A 141 -15.63 -6.10 -2.53
C ARG A 141 -14.84 -4.81 -2.74
N VAL A 142 -14.92 -3.84 -1.81
CA VAL A 142 -14.18 -2.57 -1.92
C VAL A 142 -12.68 -2.82 -2.00
N LEU A 143 -12.11 -3.62 -1.10
CA LEU A 143 -10.68 -3.95 -1.07
C LEU A 143 -10.23 -4.71 -2.33
N ASP A 144 -11.06 -5.60 -2.88
CA ASP A 144 -10.77 -6.30 -4.14
C ASP A 144 -10.65 -5.31 -5.31
N GLY A 145 -11.51 -4.28 -5.37
CA GLY A 145 -11.37 -3.23 -6.39
C GLY A 145 -10.10 -2.38 -6.21
N VAL A 146 -9.68 -2.13 -4.96
CA VAL A 146 -8.40 -1.45 -4.70
C VAL A 146 -7.22 -2.33 -5.15
N MET A 147 -7.32 -3.64 -4.92
CA MET A 147 -6.34 -4.63 -5.40
C MET A 147 -6.28 -4.66 -6.93
N GLU A 148 -7.43 -4.66 -7.62
CA GLU A 148 -7.52 -4.63 -9.09
C GLU A 148 -6.82 -3.40 -9.68
N VAL A 149 -6.97 -2.23 -9.04
CA VAL A 149 -6.27 -1.00 -9.45
C VAL A 149 -4.75 -1.17 -9.31
N GLY A 150 -4.28 -1.73 -8.19
CA GLY A 150 -2.86 -2.05 -8.00
C GLY A 150 -2.33 -3.02 -9.05
N LEU A 151 -3.11 -4.05 -9.39
CA LEU A 151 -2.72 -5.09 -10.35
C LEU A 151 -2.66 -4.55 -11.78
N ARG A 152 -3.67 -3.78 -12.18
CA ARG A 152 -3.72 -3.11 -13.49
C ARG A 152 -2.49 -2.23 -13.69
N ARG A 153 -2.20 -1.40 -12.70
CA ARG A 153 -1.01 -0.56 -12.64
C ARG A 153 0.27 -1.38 -12.71
N LEU A 154 0.38 -2.50 -11.99
CA LEU A 154 1.56 -3.37 -12.07
C LEU A 154 1.73 -4.00 -13.45
N LYS A 155 0.64 -4.40 -14.10
CA LYS A 155 0.65 -5.03 -15.43
C LYS A 155 1.09 -4.05 -16.53
N GLU A 156 0.65 -2.80 -16.46
CA GLU A 156 1.06 -1.72 -17.38
C GLU A 156 2.56 -1.43 -17.34
N ASP A 157 3.20 -1.69 -16.21
CA ASP A 157 4.62 -1.42 -15.98
C ASP A 157 5.56 -2.46 -16.63
N LEU A 158 5.05 -3.65 -16.90
CA LEU A 158 5.83 -4.78 -17.39
C LEU A 158 5.71 -4.91 -18.91
N ILE A 159 6.84 -5.15 -19.60
CA ILE A 159 6.83 -5.48 -21.04
C ILE A 159 6.44 -6.95 -21.21
N VAL A 160 5.23 -7.34 -20.81
CA VAL A 160 4.74 -8.70 -21.06
C VAL A 160 4.23 -8.77 -22.49
N ARG A 161 4.89 -9.60 -23.33
CA ARG A 161 4.52 -9.90 -24.72
C ARG A 161 3.40 -10.94 -24.81
N GLU A 162 2.37 -10.86 -23.98
CA GLU A 162 1.18 -11.70 -24.17
C GLU A 162 0.25 -11.01 -25.17
N GLU A 163 -0.27 -11.80 -26.12
CA GLU A 163 -1.38 -11.38 -26.95
C GLU A 163 -2.48 -10.94 -25.99
N ARG A 164 -2.90 -9.67 -26.11
CA ARG A 164 -4.01 -9.14 -25.32
C ARG A 164 -5.25 -9.95 -25.66
N GLU A 165 -5.53 -10.99 -24.89
CA GLU A 165 -6.90 -11.39 -24.66
C GLU A 165 -7.49 -10.25 -23.80
N ASP A 166 -7.89 -9.18 -24.50
CA ASP A 166 -8.82 -8.17 -23.99
C ASP A 166 -10.13 -8.92 -23.69
N GLU A 167 -10.15 -9.68 -22.59
CA GLU A 167 -11.40 -9.83 -21.85
C GLU A 167 -11.71 -8.44 -21.32
N GLY A 168 -12.54 -7.72 -22.07
CA GLY A 168 -13.00 -6.35 -21.81
C GLY A 168 -13.82 -6.23 -20.53
N GLY A 169 -13.23 -6.58 -19.40
CA GLY A 169 -13.70 -6.18 -18.09
C GLY A 169 -13.27 -4.73 -17.88
N GLU A 170 -14.21 -3.81 -17.99
CA GLU A 170 -14.10 -2.53 -17.28
C GLU A 170 -13.83 -2.88 -15.81
N GLY A 171 -12.56 -2.80 -15.40
CA GLY A 171 -12.16 -3.14 -14.04
C GLY A 171 -12.93 -2.30 -13.04
N ARG A 172 -13.23 -2.86 -11.86
CA ARG A 172 -14.15 -2.21 -10.92
C ARG A 172 -13.63 -0.84 -10.51
N VAL A 173 -14.43 0.19 -10.78
CA VAL A 173 -14.14 1.55 -10.31
C VAL A 173 -14.63 1.69 -8.87
N VAL A 174 -13.69 1.84 -7.93
CA VAL A 174 -14.00 2.16 -6.54
C VAL A 174 -14.34 3.64 -6.45
N LYS A 175 -15.53 3.96 -5.94
CA LYS A 175 -15.93 5.36 -5.70
C LYS A 175 -15.42 5.83 -4.35
N GLU A 176 -15.15 7.13 -4.24
CA GLU A 176 -14.73 7.78 -2.98
C GLU A 176 -15.71 7.47 -1.84
N GLU A 177 -17.02 7.54 -2.10
CA GLU A 177 -18.08 7.21 -1.13
C GLU A 177 -18.03 5.77 -0.60
N GLU A 178 -17.48 4.82 -1.35
CA GLU A 178 -17.36 3.42 -0.89
C GLU A 178 -16.23 3.25 0.15
N LEU A 179 -15.26 4.18 0.18
CA LEU A 179 -14.16 4.17 1.16
C LEU A 179 -14.65 4.49 2.57
N GLU A 180 -15.75 5.22 2.72
CA GLU A 180 -16.40 5.46 4.02
C GLU A 180 -16.78 4.14 4.72
N GLY A 181 -17.14 3.11 3.94
CA GLY A 181 -17.40 1.77 4.47
C GLY A 181 -16.17 1.16 5.15
N LEU A 182 -14.96 1.50 4.72
CA LEU A 182 -13.70 0.93 5.22
C LEU A 182 -13.25 1.52 6.57
N ARG A 183 -14.00 2.44 7.17
CA ARG A 183 -13.64 3.09 8.44
C ARG A 183 -13.12 2.14 9.52
N ARG A 184 -13.84 1.04 9.78
CA ARG A 184 -13.43 0.03 10.79
C ARG A 184 -12.17 -0.72 10.37
N VAL A 185 -12.02 -0.97 9.06
CA VAL A 185 -10.85 -1.65 8.49
C VAL A 185 -9.61 -0.77 8.65
N PHE A 186 -9.72 0.53 8.37
CA PHE A 186 -8.60 1.47 8.55
C PHE A 186 -8.13 1.53 10.01
N LEU A 187 -9.05 1.67 10.96
CA LEU A 187 -8.71 1.73 12.38
C LEU A 187 -8.13 0.40 12.90
N GLY A 188 -8.74 -0.73 12.52
CA GLY A 188 -8.30 -2.05 12.94
C GLY A 188 -6.95 -2.48 12.37
N ASN A 189 -6.48 -1.83 11.30
CA ASN A 189 -5.24 -2.14 10.60
C ASN A 189 -4.32 -0.92 10.48
N ALA A 190 -4.42 0.03 11.40
CA ALA A 190 -3.73 1.32 11.29
C ALA A 190 -2.20 1.17 11.14
N ASP A 191 -1.60 0.12 11.72
CA ASP A 191 -0.18 -0.23 11.53
C ASP A 191 0.19 -0.52 10.07
N VAL A 192 -0.63 -1.29 9.35
CA VAL A 192 -0.38 -1.64 7.93
C VAL A 192 -0.82 -0.50 7.01
N ILE A 193 -1.91 0.18 7.36
CA ILE A 193 -2.47 1.28 6.59
C ILE A 193 -1.54 2.49 6.58
N ASP A 194 -0.84 2.78 7.68
CA ASP A 194 0.17 3.83 7.74
C ASP A 194 1.28 3.62 6.69
N VAL A 195 1.84 2.41 6.67
CA VAL A 195 2.86 2.00 5.69
C VAL A 195 2.30 2.00 4.26
N LEU A 196 1.05 1.58 4.08
CA LEU A 196 0.36 1.69 2.79
C LEU A 196 0.25 3.14 2.33
N CYS A 197 -0.12 4.07 3.20
CA CYS A 197 -0.23 5.49 2.85
C CYS A 197 1.13 6.09 2.47
N GLU A 198 2.21 5.73 3.16
CA GLU A 198 3.57 6.12 2.76
C GLU A 198 3.95 5.52 1.41
N ASN A 199 3.66 4.24 1.19
CA ASN A 199 3.90 3.58 -0.08
C ASN A 199 3.15 4.27 -1.23
N ILE A 200 1.87 4.62 -1.02
CA ILE A 200 1.09 5.43 -1.96
C ILE A 200 1.79 6.77 -2.20
N GLN A 201 2.20 7.48 -1.15
CA GLN A 201 2.88 8.77 -1.27
C GLN A 201 4.13 8.66 -2.13
N ARG A 202 4.91 7.59 -2.00
CA ARG A 202 6.11 7.39 -2.83
C ARG A 202 5.79 7.06 -4.28
N GLN A 203 4.60 6.52 -4.57
CA GLN A 203 4.15 6.25 -5.94
C GLN A 203 3.62 7.49 -6.65
N ILE A 204 2.87 8.36 -5.97
CA ILE A 204 2.15 9.50 -6.59
C ILE A 204 2.62 10.88 -6.12
N GLY A 205 3.39 10.98 -5.04
CA GLY A 205 3.80 12.22 -4.37
C GLY A 205 4.95 12.97 -5.03
N GLY A 206 5.25 12.69 -6.30
CA GLY A 206 6.25 13.43 -7.07
C GLY A 206 5.91 14.90 -7.34
N ASP A 207 4.71 15.35 -6.97
CA ASP A 207 4.18 16.69 -7.22
C ASP A 207 4.25 17.64 -6.01
N LEU A 208 4.95 17.29 -4.93
CA LEU A 208 5.21 18.24 -3.84
C LEU A 208 6.46 19.07 -4.13
N GLU A 209 6.38 19.93 -5.16
CA GLU A 209 7.01 21.25 -5.03
C GLU A 209 6.07 22.06 -4.12
N PRO A 210 6.58 22.67 -3.03
CA PRO A 210 5.77 23.62 -2.29
C PRO A 210 5.37 24.76 -3.25
N ASP A 211 4.16 25.27 -3.07
CA ASP A 211 3.69 26.52 -3.67
C ASP A 211 4.60 27.66 -3.17
N ASP A 212 5.78 27.77 -3.77
CA ASP A 212 6.74 28.81 -3.47
C ASP A 212 6.34 30.00 -4.33
N ASP A 213 5.66 30.96 -3.70
CA ASP A 213 5.40 32.32 -4.18
C ASP A 213 6.71 33.14 -4.33
N SER A 214 7.83 32.46 -4.61
CA SER A 214 9.13 33.01 -4.89
C SER A 214 9.42 32.77 -6.37
N GLY A 215 9.23 33.81 -7.18
CA GLY A 215 9.35 33.81 -8.64
C GLY A 215 10.78 33.60 -9.16
N LEU A 216 11.43 32.50 -8.80
CA LEU A 216 12.78 32.14 -9.23
C LEU A 216 13.08 30.63 -9.06
N ALA A 217 12.14 29.74 -9.36
CA ALA A 217 12.45 28.33 -9.56
C ALA A 217 13.00 28.10 -10.97
N ILE A 218 14.31 27.83 -11.04
CA ILE A 218 14.95 27.24 -12.23
C ILE A 218 14.24 25.92 -12.46
N THR A 219 13.45 25.85 -13.53
CA THR A 219 12.84 24.62 -14.03
C THR A 219 13.95 23.64 -14.44
N LEU A 220 14.51 22.93 -13.48
CA LEU A 220 14.95 21.57 -13.72
C LEU A 220 13.66 20.79 -13.95
N ARG A 221 13.15 20.91 -15.18
CA ARG A 221 12.31 19.93 -15.81
C ARG A 221 13.02 18.61 -15.60
N ARG A 222 12.63 17.89 -14.55
CA ARG A 222 12.59 16.44 -14.64
C ARG A 222 11.64 16.23 -15.79
N GLU A 223 12.22 16.09 -16.98
CA GLU A 223 11.52 15.73 -18.20
C GLU A 223 10.39 14.82 -17.80
N GLU A 224 9.18 15.29 -18.09
CA GLU A 224 7.96 14.52 -18.08
C GLU A 224 8.23 13.06 -17.69
N ARG A 225 8.02 12.73 -16.40
CA ARG A 225 7.71 11.35 -16.03
C ARG A 225 6.31 11.01 -16.58
N ALA A 226 6.02 11.40 -17.83
CA ALA A 226 4.95 10.94 -18.70
C ALA A 226 5.26 9.51 -19.17
N GLY A 227 5.50 8.66 -18.18
CA GLY A 227 5.94 7.29 -18.35
C GLY A 227 5.31 6.33 -17.36
N ALA A 228 4.44 6.81 -16.48
CA ALA A 228 3.46 5.96 -15.81
C ALA A 228 2.11 6.21 -16.47
N VAL A 229 1.71 5.34 -17.38
CA VAL A 229 0.34 5.26 -17.90
C VAL A 229 -0.55 4.72 -16.78
N SER A 230 -0.63 5.40 -15.64
CA SER A 230 -1.66 5.13 -14.63
C SER A 230 -2.78 6.13 -14.91
N SER A 231 -4.01 5.64 -15.06
CA SER A 231 -5.17 6.51 -15.28
C SER A 231 -5.23 7.59 -14.20
N GLU A 232 -5.55 8.84 -14.57
CA GLU A 232 -5.81 9.91 -13.58
C GLU A 232 -6.81 9.45 -12.51
N GLU A 233 -7.74 8.57 -12.89
CA GLU A 233 -8.73 7.97 -11.99
C GLU A 233 -8.07 7.10 -10.91
N ASP A 234 -7.06 6.30 -11.28
CA ASP A 234 -6.34 5.47 -10.32
C ASP A 234 -5.54 6.33 -9.33
N GLN A 235 -4.88 7.39 -9.82
CA GLN A 235 -4.17 8.32 -8.94
C GLN A 235 -5.12 9.04 -7.99
N ARG A 236 -6.31 9.43 -8.48
CA ARG A 236 -7.36 10.02 -7.64
C ARG A 236 -7.81 9.06 -6.56
N LEU A 237 -8.04 7.78 -6.88
CA LEU A 237 -8.40 6.78 -5.88
C LEU A 237 -7.33 6.63 -4.79
N LEU A 238 -6.04 6.58 -5.17
CA LEU A 238 -4.94 6.47 -4.20
C LEU A 238 -4.88 7.69 -3.26
N LYS A 239 -5.04 8.91 -3.80
CA LYS A 239 -5.15 10.14 -2.99
C LYS A 239 -6.38 10.08 -2.08
N SER A 240 -7.52 9.59 -2.59
CA SER A 240 -8.74 9.41 -1.79
C SER A 240 -8.52 8.42 -0.63
N ILE A 241 -7.79 7.32 -0.83
CA ILE A 241 -7.47 6.38 0.27
C ILE A 241 -6.71 7.11 1.38
N GLN A 242 -5.62 7.82 1.05
CA GLN A 242 -4.85 8.59 2.03
C GLN A 242 -5.73 9.61 2.78
N LYS A 243 -6.56 10.37 2.05
CA LYS A 243 -7.49 11.35 2.61
C LYS A 243 -8.50 10.73 3.58
N HIS A 244 -9.11 9.59 3.21
CA HIS A 244 -10.10 8.93 4.08
C HIS A 244 -9.45 8.39 5.35
N VAL A 245 -8.22 7.86 5.27
CA VAL A 245 -7.46 7.44 6.46
C VAL A 245 -7.28 8.62 7.42
N GLN A 246 -6.92 9.80 6.90
CA GLN A 246 -6.78 11.01 7.73
C GLN A 246 -8.10 11.45 8.36
N ILE A 247 -9.19 11.50 7.58
CA ILE A 247 -10.52 11.84 8.09
C ILE A 247 -10.93 10.89 9.21
N VAL A 248 -10.74 9.59 9.03
CA VAL A 248 -11.11 8.56 10.00
C VAL A 248 -10.34 8.72 11.31
N HIS A 249 -9.03 8.99 11.25
CA HIS A 249 -8.23 9.25 12.46
C HIS A 249 -8.65 10.56 13.16
N LEU A 250 -8.89 11.64 12.42
CA LEU A 250 -9.36 12.89 13.00
C LEU A 250 -10.74 12.75 13.64
N ASP A 251 -11.65 12.00 13.04
CA ASP A 251 -12.98 11.76 13.61
C ASP A 251 -12.95 10.88 14.85
N GLU A 252 -12.07 9.86 14.89
CA GLU A 252 -11.83 9.11 16.14
C GLU A 252 -11.23 9.99 17.23
N MET A 253 -10.28 10.86 16.89
CA MET A 253 -9.75 11.83 17.85
C MET A 253 -10.87 12.72 18.42
N LYS A 254 -11.77 13.24 17.60
CA LYS A 254 -12.95 14.00 18.06
C LYS A 254 -13.85 13.16 18.98
N GLN A 255 -14.06 11.89 18.66
CA GLN A 255 -14.85 10.98 19.50
C GLN A 255 -14.18 10.69 20.84
N CYS A 256 -12.87 10.45 20.87
CA CYS A 256 -12.08 10.30 22.09
C CYS A 256 -12.11 11.58 22.93
N LEU A 257 -11.97 12.76 22.30
CA LEU A 257 -12.12 14.05 22.97
C LEU A 257 -13.49 14.18 23.63
N ASN A 258 -14.57 13.81 22.96
CA ASN A 258 -15.92 13.85 23.53
C ASN A 258 -16.10 12.91 24.74
N LYS A 259 -15.31 11.83 24.81
CA LYS A 259 -15.32 10.84 25.91
C LYS A 259 -14.27 11.16 26.99
N ASP A 260 -13.56 12.29 26.90
CA ASP A 260 -12.40 12.63 27.72
C ASP A 260 -11.29 11.57 27.74
N ASP A 261 -11.21 10.77 26.67
CA ASP A 261 -10.19 9.75 26.47
C ASP A 261 -8.94 10.35 25.80
N ILE A 262 -8.12 11.00 26.61
CA ILE A 262 -6.88 11.66 26.17
C ILE A 262 -5.88 10.67 25.58
N ASP A 263 -5.76 9.47 26.15
CA ASP A 263 -4.81 8.47 25.68
C ASP A 263 -5.24 7.89 24.32
N GLY A 264 -6.55 7.73 24.09
CA GLY A 264 -7.11 7.43 22.77
C GLY A 264 -6.74 8.48 21.71
N VAL A 265 -6.89 9.77 22.03
CA VAL A 265 -6.48 10.86 21.11
C VAL A 265 -4.99 10.78 20.79
N ILE A 266 -4.14 10.57 21.81
CA ILE A 266 -2.68 10.45 21.63
C ILE A 266 -2.34 9.31 20.66
N SER A 267 -3.00 8.16 20.80
CA SER A 267 -2.72 6.97 19.98
C SER A 267 -2.97 7.15 18.47
N HIS A 268 -3.76 8.16 18.08
CA HIS A 268 -4.05 8.48 16.69
C HIS A 268 -3.06 9.46 16.05
N ILE A 269 -2.29 10.22 16.85
CA ILE A 269 -1.40 11.28 16.35
C ILE A 269 -0.34 10.72 15.39
N ARG A 270 0.22 9.54 15.68
CA ARG A 270 1.26 8.92 14.86
C ARG A 270 0.84 8.63 13.41
N TYR A 271 -0.46 8.55 13.16
CA TYR A 271 -1.02 8.23 11.84
C TYR A 271 -1.40 9.46 11.02
N LEU A 272 -1.18 10.65 11.57
CA LEU A 272 -1.56 11.89 10.90
C LEU A 272 -0.47 12.34 9.92
N ASN A 273 -0.90 12.79 8.75
CA ASN A 273 -0.03 13.43 7.76
C ASN A 273 -0.81 14.49 6.97
N LEU A 274 -0.34 15.74 7.04
CA LEU A 274 -1.00 16.88 6.42
C LEU A 274 -0.96 16.82 4.88
N ASP A 275 -0.02 16.08 4.30
CA ASP A 275 0.15 16.01 2.84
C ASP A 275 -0.85 15.06 2.16
N TYR A 276 -1.74 14.42 2.95
CA TYR A 276 -2.69 13.42 2.48
C TYR A 276 -4.07 14.00 2.11
N GLY A 277 -4.14 15.29 1.79
CA GLY A 277 -5.30 15.90 1.12
C GLY A 277 -6.46 16.32 2.02
N VAL A 278 -6.26 16.36 3.34
CA VAL A 278 -7.17 17.01 4.30
C VAL A 278 -6.66 18.41 4.60
N ALA A 279 -7.55 19.40 4.69
CA ALA A 279 -7.15 20.78 4.94
C ALA A 279 -6.50 20.93 6.31
N GLU A 280 -5.36 21.64 6.39
CA GLU A 280 -4.64 21.89 7.63
C GLU A 280 -5.53 22.49 8.75
N ALA A 281 -6.51 23.31 8.39
CA ALA A 281 -7.47 23.89 9.31
C ALA A 281 -8.26 22.83 10.11
N GLU A 282 -8.57 21.68 9.50
CA GLU A 282 -9.27 20.58 10.17
C GLU A 282 -8.42 19.94 11.27
N TYR A 283 -7.13 19.73 11.00
CA TYR A 283 -6.16 19.28 12.01
C TYR A 283 -6.05 20.31 13.14
N ARG A 284 -5.89 21.60 12.79
CA ARG A 284 -5.74 22.68 13.77
C ARG A 284 -6.90 22.74 14.76
N VAL A 285 -8.14 22.58 14.31
CA VAL A 285 -9.33 22.58 15.18
C VAL A 285 -9.25 21.45 16.22
N VAL A 286 -8.92 20.23 15.79
CA VAL A 286 -8.82 19.06 16.69
C VAL A 286 -7.65 19.22 17.67
N PHE A 287 -6.48 19.64 17.20
CA PHE A 287 -5.30 19.85 18.05
C PHE A 287 -5.50 20.98 19.06
N GLN A 288 -6.19 22.07 18.70
CA GLN A 288 -6.50 23.17 19.62
C GLN A 288 -7.39 22.70 20.77
N GLU A 289 -8.47 21.98 20.47
CA GLU A 289 -9.37 21.45 21.49
C GLU A 289 -8.64 20.45 22.40
N PHE A 290 -7.89 19.53 21.79
CA PHE A 290 -7.11 18.53 22.49
C PHE A 290 -6.09 19.15 23.46
N LEU A 291 -5.25 20.06 22.97
CA LEU A 291 -4.20 20.66 23.80
C LEU A 291 -4.78 21.58 24.87
N LYS A 292 -5.89 22.27 24.59
CA LYS A 292 -6.62 23.03 25.63
C LYS A 292 -7.09 22.13 26.77
N LYS A 293 -7.62 20.93 26.47
CA LYS A 293 -8.01 19.95 27.50
C LYS A 293 -6.82 19.39 28.28
N VAL A 294 -5.69 19.14 27.62
CA VAL A 294 -4.47 18.64 28.30
C VAL A 294 -3.88 19.71 29.22
N LEU A 295 -3.87 20.96 28.76
CA LEU A 295 -3.29 22.10 29.47
C LEU A 295 -4.18 22.68 30.57
N SER A 296 -5.50 22.50 30.53
CA SER A 296 -6.39 22.94 31.62
C SER A 296 -6.11 22.24 32.96
N GLY A 297 -5.46 21.07 32.94
CA GLY A 297 -4.97 20.38 34.14
C GLY A 297 -3.76 21.05 34.82
N LYS A 298 -3.18 22.10 34.23
CA LYS A 298 -1.96 22.78 34.69
C LYS A 298 -2.14 23.62 35.95
N GLU A 299 -3.38 23.89 36.37
CA GLU A 299 -3.68 24.74 37.53
C GLU A 299 -3.42 24.07 38.90
N GLY A 300 -3.15 22.75 38.94
CA GLY A 300 -2.82 22.02 40.16
C GLY A 300 -1.31 21.95 40.44
N LEU A 301 -0.86 22.49 41.58
CA LEU A 301 0.50 22.26 42.10
C LEU A 301 0.68 20.78 42.52
N GLY A 302 1.81 20.16 42.16
CA GLY A 302 2.19 18.80 42.58
C GLY A 302 1.97 17.73 41.50
N ASP A 303 1.26 16.65 41.85
CA ASP A 303 1.09 15.46 41.00
C ASP A 303 0.37 15.75 39.68
N ALA A 304 -0.55 16.73 39.67
CA ALA A 304 -1.26 17.17 38.46
C ALA A 304 -0.30 17.72 37.39
N TRP A 305 0.70 18.50 37.79
CA TRP A 305 1.73 19.02 36.90
C TRP A 305 2.59 17.89 36.29
N HIS A 306 2.97 16.89 37.09
CA HIS A 306 3.73 15.74 36.60
C HIS A 306 2.93 14.91 35.60
N ALA A 307 1.64 14.71 35.85
CA ALA A 307 0.73 14.02 34.94
C ALA A 307 0.57 14.79 33.62
N THR A 308 0.36 16.12 33.65
CA THR A 308 0.30 16.95 32.45
C THR A 308 1.61 16.89 31.67
N ARG A 309 2.77 16.96 32.34
CA ARG A 309 4.08 16.85 31.69
C ARG A 309 4.28 15.48 31.02
N ALA A 310 3.88 14.39 31.68
CA ALA A 310 3.96 13.05 31.10
C ALA A 310 3.09 12.94 29.83
N LYS A 311 1.87 13.49 29.85
CA LYS A 311 0.99 13.55 28.68
C LYS A 311 1.61 14.35 27.53
N LEU A 312 2.18 15.53 27.80
CA LEU A 312 2.87 16.31 26.77
C LEU A 312 4.04 15.54 26.13
N LEU A 313 4.83 14.82 26.92
CA LEU A 313 5.90 13.98 26.40
C LEU A 313 5.39 12.85 25.51
N ASN A 314 4.25 12.25 25.84
CA ASN A 314 3.61 11.23 25.00
C ASN A 314 3.08 11.83 23.69
N ILE A 315 2.47 13.01 23.74
CA ILE A 315 2.03 13.74 22.53
C ILE A 315 3.22 13.99 21.60
N TYR A 316 4.32 14.51 22.14
CA TYR A 316 5.54 14.72 21.35
C TYR A 316 6.10 13.41 20.78
N ARG A 317 6.10 12.33 21.57
CA ARG A 317 6.54 11.01 21.10
C ARG A 317 5.72 10.55 19.89
N GLU A 318 4.40 10.61 19.98
CA GLU A 318 3.53 10.16 18.88
C GLU A 318 3.64 11.09 17.66
N ALA A 319 3.75 12.40 17.85
CA ALA A 319 3.99 13.34 16.76
C ALA A 319 5.33 13.08 16.05
N MET A 320 6.41 12.80 16.80
CA MET A 320 7.70 12.42 16.22
C MET A 320 7.69 11.04 15.55
N SER A 321 6.73 10.19 15.93
CA SER A 321 6.52 8.89 15.30
C SER A 321 5.65 9.00 14.05
N SER A 322 4.96 10.13 13.86
CA SER A 322 4.30 10.43 12.58
C SER A 322 5.36 10.73 11.53
N ASN A 323 5.15 10.26 10.31
CA ASN A 323 6.00 10.57 9.16
C ASN A 323 5.72 11.99 8.60
N CYS A 324 5.38 12.95 9.46
CA CYS A 324 4.95 14.30 9.08
C CYS A 324 5.56 15.36 10.02
N VAL A 325 6.51 16.13 9.50
CA VAL A 325 7.17 17.22 10.25
C VAL A 325 6.15 18.28 10.68
N HIS A 326 5.17 18.58 9.84
CA HIS A 326 4.15 19.59 10.13
C HIS A 326 3.25 19.22 11.33
N VAL A 327 3.05 17.93 11.62
CA VAL A 327 2.34 17.50 12.85
C VAL A 327 3.14 17.88 14.09
N VAL A 328 4.46 17.72 14.06
CA VAL A 328 5.36 18.09 15.16
C VAL A 328 5.33 19.60 15.37
N GLU A 329 5.44 20.38 14.30
CA GLU A 329 5.37 21.84 14.34
C GLU A 329 4.03 22.32 14.91
N MET A 330 2.92 21.67 14.53
CA MET A 330 1.60 22.00 15.05
C MET A 330 1.54 21.82 16.57
N VAL A 331 2.07 20.71 17.11
CA VAL A 331 2.14 20.50 18.57
C VAL A 331 3.02 21.55 19.24
N GLN A 332 4.18 21.90 18.66
CA GLN A 332 5.11 22.88 19.22
C GLN A 332 4.51 24.28 19.35
N CYS A 333 3.73 24.71 18.34
CA CYS A 333 3.08 26.02 18.32
C CYS A 333 2.13 26.27 19.51
N TYR A 334 1.57 25.20 20.10
CA TYR A 334 0.59 25.31 21.19
C TYR A 334 1.18 25.04 22.58
N VAL A 335 2.39 24.50 22.67
CA VAL A 335 3.08 24.23 23.95
C VAL A 335 4.06 25.34 24.34
N SER A 336 4.48 26.17 23.37
CA SER A 336 5.36 27.33 23.55
C SER A 336 4.63 28.52 24.17
#